data_AF-S2L2G7-F1
#
_entry.id   AF-S2L2G7-F1
#
_cell.length_a   1.000
_cell.length_b   1.000
_cell.length_c   1.000
_cell.angle_alpha   90.00
_cell.angle_beta   90.00
_cell.angle_gamma   90.00
#
_symmetry.space_group_name_H-M   'P 1'
#
loop_
_entity.id
_entity.type
_entity.pdbx_description
1 polymer ?
#
loop_
_entity_poly.entity_id
_entity_poly.type
_entity_poly.pdbx_seq_one_letter_code
_entity_poly.pdbx_strand_id
1 'polypeptide(L)'
;MFQDDGQNENVDRVIRASLAQLTNDISPAALMLTYVDWLSSLAASPGKQMSLIQKALKKQFRLSAWAAQSAFDSSAEPCIEPLPQDRRFRHESWRSFPYNVIYQGFLLHQQWWFNATTGLRGLSPHHEQALEFGARQWLDMWAPSNFPLTNPQGAAQDLR
;
A
#
# COMPACT_ATOMS: atom_id res chain seq x y z
N MET A 1 -26.50 32.22 -29.85
CA MET A 1 -25.17 31.64 -29.55
C MET A 1 -24.96 31.35 -28.06
N PHE A 2 -25.95 31.52 -27.16
CA PHE A 2 -25.76 31.41 -25.69
C PHE A 2 -26.27 30.10 -25.06
N GLN A 3 -26.63 29.10 -25.88
CA GLN A 3 -27.30 27.88 -25.40
C GLN A 3 -26.35 26.68 -25.28
N ASP A 4 -25.12 26.81 -25.79
CA ASP A 4 -24.11 25.75 -25.84
C ASP A 4 -23.23 25.74 -24.57
N ASP A 5 -22.91 26.92 -24.02
CA ASP A 5 -22.04 27.06 -22.85
C ASP A 5 -22.63 26.39 -21.59
N GLY A 6 -23.94 26.52 -21.38
CA GLY A 6 -24.63 25.90 -20.23
C GLY A 6 -24.80 24.38 -20.33
N GLN A 7 -24.76 23.81 -21.54
CA GLN A 7 -24.74 22.35 -21.74
C GLN A 7 -23.34 21.81 -21.41
N ASN A 8 -22.30 22.51 -21.87
CA ASN A 8 -20.90 22.15 -21.61
C ASN A 8 -20.55 22.22 -20.11
N GLU A 9 -20.99 23.25 -19.39
CA GLU A 9 -20.79 23.36 -17.94
C GLU A 9 -21.48 22.24 -17.13
N ASN A 10 -22.65 21.78 -17.58
CA ASN A 10 -23.35 20.66 -16.95
C ASN A 10 -22.62 19.33 -17.19
N VAL A 11 -22.10 19.11 -18.39
CA VAL A 11 -21.28 17.94 -18.71
C VAL A 11 -20.01 17.93 -17.86
N ASP A 12 -19.32 19.06 -17.74
CA ASP A 12 -18.12 19.20 -16.90
C ASP A 12 -18.41 18.94 -15.42
N ARG A 13 -19.53 19.43 -14.90
CA ARG A 13 -19.95 19.19 -13.51
C ARG A 13 -20.27 17.71 -13.27
N VAL A 14 -20.94 17.04 -14.21
CA VAL A 14 -21.24 15.61 -14.12
C VAL A 14 -19.96 14.78 -14.17
N ILE A 15 -19.05 15.06 -15.11
CA ILE A 15 -17.75 14.37 -15.21
C ILE A 15 -16.96 14.56 -13.92
N ARG A 16 -16.88 15.78 -13.39
CA ARG A 16 -16.19 16.06 -12.11
C ARG A 16 -16.84 15.35 -10.92
N ALA A 17 -18.16 15.30 -10.86
CA ALA A 17 -18.89 14.59 -9.80
C ALA A 17 -18.69 13.07 -9.88
N SER A 18 -18.72 12.49 -11.09
CA SER A 18 -18.44 11.07 -11.31
C SER A 18 -16.99 10.72 -10.96
N LEU A 19 -16.02 11.58 -11.32
CA LEU A 19 -14.61 11.42 -10.95
C LEU A 19 -14.38 11.55 -9.44
N ALA A 20 -15.12 12.43 -8.75
CA ALA A 20 -15.08 12.57 -7.29
C ALA A 20 -15.69 11.35 -6.59
N GLN A 21 -16.80 10.81 -7.08
CA GLN A 21 -17.42 9.59 -6.52
C GLN A 21 -16.52 8.36 -6.68
N LEU A 22 -15.77 8.25 -7.77
CA LEU A 22 -14.82 7.14 -8.00
C LEU A 22 -13.62 7.16 -7.02
N THR A 23 -13.35 8.29 -6.38
CA THR A 23 -12.16 8.54 -5.58
C THR A 23 -12.49 8.91 -4.14
N ASN A 24 -13.72 8.64 -3.69
CA ASN A 24 -14.17 8.94 -2.33
C ASN A 24 -13.99 10.44 -1.97
N ASP A 25 -14.40 11.31 -2.90
CA ASP A 25 -14.35 12.78 -2.88
C ASP A 25 -12.99 13.44 -3.22
N ILE A 26 -11.96 12.69 -3.64
CA ILE A 26 -10.65 13.25 -4.01
C ILE A 26 -10.41 13.22 -5.53
N SER A 27 -10.65 14.33 -6.23
CA SER A 27 -10.44 14.37 -7.69
C SER A 27 -9.07 13.80 -8.13
N PRO A 28 -8.98 13.06 -9.26
CA PRO A 28 -7.71 12.47 -9.71
C PRO A 28 -6.58 13.50 -9.87
N ALA A 29 -6.91 14.73 -10.27
CA ALA A 29 -5.96 15.83 -10.35
C ALA A 29 -5.41 16.23 -8.97
N ALA A 30 -6.26 16.24 -7.94
CA ALA A 30 -5.85 16.50 -6.57
C ALA A 30 -4.93 15.38 -6.03
N LEU A 31 -5.18 14.11 -6.37
CA LEU A 31 -4.26 13.01 -6.03
C LEU A 31 -2.88 13.21 -6.69
N MET A 32 -2.85 13.60 -7.96
CA MET A 32 -1.59 13.86 -8.67
C MET A 32 -0.82 15.03 -8.06
N LEU A 33 -1.50 16.13 -7.71
CA LEU A 33 -0.90 17.25 -6.99
C LEU A 33 -0.35 16.83 -5.63
N THR A 34 -1.15 16.09 -4.85
CA THR A 34 -0.73 15.53 -3.56
C THR A 34 0.52 14.64 -3.71
N TYR A 35 0.58 13.84 -4.78
CA TYR A 35 1.74 13.00 -5.08
C TYR A 35 2.99 13.83 -5.42
N VAL A 36 2.85 14.89 -6.24
CA VAL A 36 3.96 15.79 -6.58
C VAL A 36 4.45 16.55 -5.34
N ASP A 37 3.54 17.03 -4.50
CA ASP A 37 3.86 17.67 -3.21
C ASP A 37 4.63 16.72 -2.29
N TRP A 38 4.17 15.47 -2.19
CA TRP A 38 4.85 14.42 -1.43
C TRP A 38 6.27 14.16 -1.95
N LEU A 39 6.40 13.95 -3.26
CA LEU A 39 7.69 13.68 -3.90
C LEU A 39 8.66 14.83 -3.67
N SER A 40 8.19 16.07 -3.85
CA SER A 40 9.00 17.28 -3.66
C SER A 40 9.41 17.44 -2.20
N SER A 41 8.48 17.24 -1.27
CA SER A 41 8.74 17.31 0.18
C SER A 41 9.74 16.24 0.61
N LEU A 42 9.60 15.01 0.11
CA LEU A 42 10.49 13.91 0.40
C LEU A 42 11.89 14.16 -0.20
N ALA A 43 11.98 14.65 -1.44
CA ALA A 43 13.23 14.99 -2.11
C ALA A 43 14.00 16.09 -1.35
N ALA A 44 13.29 17.07 -0.80
CA ALA A 44 13.86 18.14 0.02
C ALA A 44 14.17 17.72 1.48
N SER A 45 13.90 16.46 1.87
CA SER A 45 14.01 15.98 3.25
C SER A 45 15.06 14.88 3.44
N PRO A 46 16.38 15.21 3.44
CA PRO A 46 17.45 14.21 3.54
C PRO A 46 17.39 13.37 4.84
N GLY A 47 16.97 13.96 5.96
CA GLY A 47 16.80 13.22 7.22
C GLY A 47 15.68 12.17 7.15
N LYS A 48 14.58 12.49 6.46
CA LYS A 48 13.48 11.54 6.22
C LYS A 48 13.94 10.40 5.31
N GLN A 49 14.65 10.72 4.23
CA GLN A 49 15.23 9.73 3.31
C GLN A 49 16.15 8.76 4.05
N MET A 50 17.08 9.27 4.86
CA MET A 50 17.99 8.43 5.64
C MET A 50 17.23 7.52 6.62
N SER A 51 16.21 8.04 7.31
CA SER A 51 15.36 7.25 8.19
C SER A 51 14.62 6.13 7.43
N LEU A 52 14.11 6.41 6.22
CA LEU A 52 13.44 5.42 5.38
C LEU A 52 14.40 4.34 4.87
N ILE A 53 15.63 4.70 4.49
CA ILE A 53 16.67 3.75 4.09
C ILE A 53 17.05 2.85 5.26
N GLN A 54 17.29 3.42 6.46
CA GLN A 54 17.61 2.63 7.66
C GLN A 54 16.47 1.68 8.01
N LYS A 55 15.22 2.13 7.94
CA LYS A 55 14.04 1.28 8.16
C LYS A 55 13.96 0.16 7.11
N ALA A 56 14.21 0.45 5.84
CA ALA A 56 14.22 -0.56 4.77
C ALA A 56 15.30 -1.62 5.01
N LEU A 57 16.55 -1.20 5.28
CA LEU A 57 17.66 -2.11 5.55
C LEU A 57 17.40 -2.99 6.77
N LYS A 58 16.92 -2.41 7.88
CA LYS A 58 16.57 -3.16 9.09
C LYS A 58 15.49 -4.21 8.81
N LYS A 59 14.47 -3.87 8.02
CA LYS A 59 13.40 -4.80 7.63
C LYS A 59 13.91 -5.91 6.73
N GLN A 60 14.73 -5.55 5.74
CA GLN A 60 15.32 -6.52 4.82
C GLN A 60 16.20 -7.53 5.55
N PHE A 61 17.07 -7.05 6.45
CA PHE A 61 17.92 -7.92 7.25
C PHE A 61 17.10 -8.84 8.17
N ARG A 62 16.07 -8.30 8.84
CA ARG A 62 15.16 -9.10 9.67
C ARG A 62 14.47 -10.19 8.84
N LEU A 63 13.93 -9.82 7.67
CA LEU A 63 13.25 -10.76 6.79
C LEU A 63 14.20 -11.84 6.27
N SER A 64 15.42 -11.49 5.84
CA SER A 64 16.37 -12.48 5.33
C SER A 64 16.85 -13.44 6.42
N ALA A 65 17.13 -12.93 7.62
CA ALA A 65 17.52 -13.75 8.76
C ALA A 65 16.38 -14.70 9.18
N TRP A 66 15.16 -14.17 9.30
CA TRP A 66 13.99 -14.96 9.62
C TRP A 66 13.64 -15.97 8.52
N ALA A 67 13.75 -15.61 7.24
CA ALA A 67 13.47 -16.54 6.14
C ALA A 67 14.42 -17.74 6.18
N ALA A 68 15.71 -17.51 6.43
CA ALA A 68 16.70 -18.56 6.61
C ALA A 68 16.38 -19.47 7.81
N GLN A 69 15.93 -18.90 8.93
CA GLN A 69 15.51 -19.68 10.11
C GLN A 69 14.23 -20.48 9.84
N SER A 70 13.20 -19.83 9.29
CA SER A 70 11.87 -20.42 9.05
C SER A 70 11.89 -21.58 8.05
N ALA A 71 12.94 -21.67 7.22
CA ALA A 71 13.14 -22.80 6.31
C ALA A 71 13.40 -24.12 7.05
N PHE A 72 13.93 -24.05 8.27
CA PHE A 72 14.27 -25.23 9.09
C PHE A 72 13.45 -25.34 10.38
N ASP A 73 12.76 -24.25 10.77
CA ASP A 73 11.93 -24.20 11.96
C ASP A 73 10.56 -23.59 11.65
N SER A 74 9.54 -24.44 11.56
CA SER A 74 8.15 -24.02 11.35
C SER A 74 7.55 -23.22 12.51
N SER A 75 8.23 -23.18 13.67
CA SER A 75 7.80 -22.43 14.85
C SER A 75 8.47 -21.05 14.99
N ALA A 76 9.33 -20.66 14.04
CA ALA A 76 10.01 -19.38 14.06
C ALA A 76 9.02 -18.20 14.13
N GLU A 77 9.22 -17.33 15.11
CA GLU A 77 8.36 -16.16 15.35
C GLU A 77 8.33 -15.24 14.11
N PRO A 78 7.16 -14.83 13.61
CA PRO A 78 7.06 -13.99 12.42
C PRO A 78 7.76 -12.64 12.59
N CYS A 79 8.20 -12.06 11.46
CA CYS A 79 8.79 -10.72 11.45
C CYS A 79 7.79 -9.63 11.85
N ILE A 80 6.52 -9.82 11.51
CA ILE A 80 5.45 -8.87 11.79
C ILE A 80 4.12 -9.61 11.77
N GLU A 81 3.24 -9.23 12.69
CA GLU A 81 1.87 -9.70 12.69
C GLU A 81 0.99 -8.81 11.81
N PRO A 82 0.04 -9.37 11.06
CA PRO A 82 -0.99 -8.58 10.39
C PRO A 82 -1.75 -7.71 11.39
N LEU A 83 -2.30 -6.59 10.92
CA LEU A 83 -3.23 -5.82 11.73
C LEU A 83 -4.44 -6.68 12.10
N PRO A 84 -5.08 -6.50 13.27
CA PRO A 84 -6.21 -7.34 13.71
C PRO A 84 -7.37 -7.43 12.69
N GLN A 85 -7.60 -6.34 11.96
CA GLN A 85 -8.60 -6.24 10.90
C GLN A 85 -8.19 -6.89 9.57
N ASP A 86 -6.90 -7.15 9.33
CA ASP A 86 -6.44 -7.82 8.11
C ASP A 86 -6.70 -9.33 8.23
N ARG A 87 -7.71 -9.79 7.49
CA ARG A 87 -8.14 -11.19 7.50
C ARG A 87 -7.46 -12.05 6.44
N ARG A 88 -6.71 -11.44 5.52
CA ARG A 88 -6.19 -12.11 4.30
C ARG A 88 -5.23 -13.25 4.62
N PHE A 89 -4.43 -13.10 5.67
CA PHE A 89 -3.33 -14.02 6.01
C PHE A 89 -3.64 -14.96 7.19
N ARG A 90 -4.93 -15.16 7.53
CA ARG A 90 -5.33 -15.96 8.71
C ARG A 90 -5.19 -17.47 8.56
N HIS A 91 -5.33 -17.97 7.34
CA HIS A 91 -5.29 -19.41 7.08
C HIS A 91 -3.88 -19.99 7.33
N GLU A 92 -3.79 -21.17 7.92
CA GLU A 92 -2.51 -21.79 8.32
C GLU A 92 -1.53 -22.01 7.16
N SER A 93 -2.05 -22.24 5.95
CA SER A 93 -1.24 -22.42 4.75
C SER A 93 -0.36 -21.21 4.39
N TRP A 94 -0.69 -20.01 4.91
CA TRP A 94 0.19 -18.85 4.79
C TRP A 94 1.50 -19.02 5.57
N ARG A 95 1.53 -19.88 6.60
CA ARG A 95 2.71 -20.11 7.45
C ARG A 95 3.74 -21.06 6.82
N SER A 96 3.41 -21.69 5.69
CA SER A 96 4.29 -22.61 4.97
C SER A 96 5.13 -21.90 3.90
N PHE A 97 6.33 -22.39 3.66
CA PHE A 97 7.17 -21.94 2.54
C PHE A 97 6.51 -22.26 1.19
N PRO A 98 6.57 -21.37 0.17
CA PRO A 98 7.21 -20.04 0.16
C PRO A 98 6.28 -18.89 0.62
N TYR A 99 5.01 -19.17 0.87
CA TYR A 99 3.99 -18.16 1.15
C TYR A 99 4.29 -17.35 2.41
N ASN A 100 4.91 -17.98 3.40
CA ASN A 100 5.31 -17.33 4.64
C ASN A 100 6.25 -16.15 4.41
N VAL A 101 7.25 -16.32 3.57
CA VAL A 101 8.20 -15.25 3.19
C VAL A 101 7.51 -14.17 2.38
N ILE A 102 6.65 -14.55 1.44
CA ILE A 102 5.93 -13.61 0.58
C ILE A 102 5.05 -12.68 1.43
N TYR A 103 4.18 -13.22 2.29
CA TYR A 103 3.25 -12.38 3.05
C TYR A 103 3.96 -11.57 4.14
N GLN A 104 4.99 -12.12 4.79
CA GLN A 104 5.81 -11.36 5.76
C GLN A 104 6.53 -10.18 5.09
N GLY A 105 7.08 -10.39 3.89
CA GLY A 105 7.66 -9.32 3.08
C GLY A 105 6.63 -8.23 2.72
N PHE A 106 5.44 -8.65 2.31
CA PHE A 106 4.33 -7.73 2.01
C PHE A 106 3.94 -6.87 3.23
N LEU A 107 3.75 -7.47 4.40
CA LEU A 107 3.41 -6.74 5.63
C LEU A 107 4.53 -5.74 6.04
N LEU A 108 5.79 -6.12 5.88
CA LEU A 108 6.92 -5.21 6.11
C LEU A 108 6.94 -4.04 5.12
N HIS A 109 6.59 -4.28 3.85
CA HIS A 109 6.43 -3.23 2.84
C HIS A 109 5.27 -2.29 3.18
N GLN A 110 4.11 -2.82 3.60
CA GLN A 110 3.00 -1.98 4.06
C GLN A 110 3.42 -1.06 5.20
N GLN A 111 4.12 -1.60 6.21
CA GLN A 111 4.62 -0.79 7.31
C GLN A 111 5.66 0.25 6.85
N TRP A 112 6.51 -0.08 5.86
CA TRP A 112 7.47 0.87 5.31
C TRP A 112 6.76 2.02 4.57
N TRP A 113 5.76 1.72 3.75
CA TRP A 113 4.97 2.73 3.04
C TRP A 113 4.17 3.64 3.96
N PHE A 114 3.63 3.10 5.05
CA PHE A 114 3.05 3.92 6.11
C PHE A 114 4.07 4.93 6.65
N ASN A 115 5.31 4.50 6.90
CA ASN A 115 6.38 5.41 7.33
C ASN A 115 6.77 6.43 6.24
N ALA A 116 6.67 6.08 4.95
CA ALA A 116 7.04 6.92 3.82
C ALA A 116 6.00 8.01 3.52
N THR A 117 4.73 7.75 3.85
CA THR A 117 3.60 8.64 3.60
C THR A 117 3.23 9.50 4.80
N THR A 118 3.69 9.17 6.01
CA THR A 118 3.37 9.91 7.24
C THR A 118 4.52 10.74 7.81
N GLY A 119 4.22 11.79 8.56
CA GLY A 119 5.20 12.58 9.31
C GLY A 119 6.24 13.28 8.42
N LEU A 120 5.81 13.77 7.26
CA LEU A 120 6.61 14.62 6.38
C LEU A 120 6.38 16.09 6.74
N ARG A 121 7.47 16.82 6.99
CA ARG A 121 7.38 18.27 7.23
C ARG A 121 7.00 18.98 5.94
N GLY A 122 6.11 19.96 6.03
CA GLY A 122 5.66 20.76 4.88
C GLY A 122 4.44 20.21 4.15
N LEU A 123 3.95 19.02 4.53
CA LEU A 123 2.72 18.46 3.99
C LEU A 123 1.53 18.81 4.90
N SER A 124 0.38 19.16 4.32
CA SER A 124 -0.84 19.38 5.10
C SER A 124 -1.38 18.05 5.66
N PRO A 125 -2.06 18.04 6.83
CA PRO A 125 -2.66 16.82 7.37
C PRO A 125 -3.65 16.16 6.41
N HIS A 126 -4.37 16.95 5.61
CA HIS A 126 -5.31 16.44 4.61
C HIS A 126 -4.57 15.71 3.46
N HIS A 127 -3.49 16.29 2.95
CA HIS A 127 -2.65 15.66 1.93
C HIS A 127 -1.98 14.39 2.47
N GLU A 128 -1.53 14.40 3.73
CA GLU A 128 -0.96 13.22 4.38
C GLU A 128 -1.96 12.05 4.45
N GLN A 129 -3.20 12.33 4.87
CA GLN A 129 -4.27 11.33 4.92
C GLN A 129 -4.62 10.78 3.53
N ALA A 130 -4.67 11.65 2.52
CA ALA A 130 -4.92 11.26 1.14
C ALA A 130 -3.82 10.33 0.61
N LEU A 131 -2.55 10.63 0.89
CA LEU A 131 -1.41 9.77 0.52
C LEU A 131 -1.43 8.44 1.25
N GLU A 132 -1.68 8.44 2.56
CA GLU A 132 -1.76 7.22 3.34
C GLU A 132 -2.90 6.32 2.82
N PHE A 133 -4.06 6.89 2.53
CA PHE A 133 -5.17 6.17 1.90
C PHE A 133 -4.77 5.63 0.52
N GLY A 134 -4.26 6.46 -0.38
CA GLY A 134 -3.87 6.07 -1.73
C GLY A 134 -2.79 4.98 -1.74
N ALA A 135 -1.78 5.09 -0.87
CA ALA A 135 -0.74 4.08 -0.72
C ALA A 135 -1.32 2.75 -0.22
N ARG A 136 -2.26 2.77 0.72
CA ARG A 136 -2.97 1.56 1.16
C ARG A 136 -3.76 0.93 0.02
N GLN A 137 -4.53 1.71 -0.73
CA GLN A 137 -5.29 1.20 -1.88
C GLN A 137 -4.36 0.57 -2.93
N TRP A 138 -3.27 1.26 -3.27
CA TRP A 138 -2.27 0.74 -4.21
C TRP A 138 -1.65 -0.56 -3.71
N LEU A 139 -1.20 -0.61 -2.44
CA LEU A 139 -0.66 -1.83 -1.84
C LEU A 139 -1.66 -2.97 -1.79
N ASP A 140 -2.93 -2.67 -1.50
CA ASP A 140 -3.99 -3.66 -1.43
C ASP A 140 -4.29 -4.28 -2.80
N MET A 141 -4.12 -3.54 -3.91
CA MET A 141 -4.19 -4.11 -5.26
C MET A 141 -3.08 -5.14 -5.50
N TRP A 142 -1.87 -4.86 -5.00
CA TRP A 142 -0.71 -5.74 -5.14
C TRP A 142 -0.56 -6.79 -4.03
N ALA A 143 -1.59 -6.97 -3.19
CA ALA A 143 -1.54 -7.95 -2.12
C ALA A 143 -1.39 -9.38 -2.68
N PRO A 144 -0.53 -10.24 -2.09
CA PRO A 144 -0.33 -11.62 -2.54
C PRO A 144 -1.63 -12.44 -2.59
N SER A 145 -2.59 -12.14 -1.72
CA SER A 145 -3.90 -12.79 -1.71
C SER A 145 -4.69 -12.65 -3.01
N ASN A 146 -4.39 -11.63 -3.82
CA ASN A 146 -5.13 -11.31 -5.04
C ASN A 146 -4.65 -12.13 -6.25
N PHE A 147 -3.50 -12.81 -6.15
CA PHE A 147 -2.90 -13.53 -7.26
C PHE A 147 -2.88 -15.04 -6.96
N PRO A 148 -3.50 -15.89 -7.80
CA PRO A 148 -3.56 -17.33 -7.56
C PRO A 148 -2.19 -17.98 -7.32
N LEU A 149 -1.16 -17.54 -8.04
CA LEU A 149 0.21 -18.09 -7.92
C LEU A 149 0.88 -17.80 -6.57
N THR A 150 0.51 -16.72 -5.89
CA THR A 150 1.06 -16.33 -4.58
C THR A 150 0.05 -16.50 -3.44
N ASN A 151 -1.13 -17.03 -3.75
CA ASN A 151 -2.18 -17.35 -2.80
C ASN A 151 -2.26 -18.88 -2.58
N PRO A 152 -1.89 -19.38 -1.38
CA PRO A 152 -1.92 -20.82 -1.11
C PRO A 152 -3.33 -21.42 -1.13
N GLN A 153 -4.39 -20.61 -0.96
CA GLN A 153 -5.78 -21.09 -1.07
C GLN A 153 -6.24 -21.20 -2.52
N GLY A 154 -5.73 -20.34 -3.42
CA GLY A 154 -6.04 -20.42 -4.85
C GLY A 154 -5.43 -21.67 -5.50
N ALA A 155 -4.18 -21.97 -5.17
CA ALA A 155 -3.50 -23.18 -5.64
C ALA A 155 -4.18 -24.51 -5.20
N ALA A 156 -4.95 -24.48 -4.10
CA ALA A 156 -5.65 -25.66 -3.58
C ALA A 156 -7.04 -25.90 -4.20
N GLN A 157 -7.64 -24.90 -4.88
CA GLN A 157 -8.95 -25.04 -5.52
C GLN A 157 -8.90 -25.74 -6.88
N ASP A 158 -7.78 -25.67 -7.60
CA ASP A 158 -7.62 -26.30 -8.93
C ASP A 158 -7.37 -27.83 -8.87
N LEU A 159 -7.32 -28.42 -7.68
CA LEU A 159 -7.09 -29.86 -7.45
C LEU A 159 -8.34 -30.62 -6.98
N ARG A 160 -9.54 -30.07 -7.16
CA ARG A 160 -10.83 -30.71 -6.84
C ARG A 160 -11.78 -30.76 -8.03
#